data_AF-A0A2N5ZBP4-F1
#
_entry.id   AF-A0A2N5ZBP4-F1
#
_cell.length_a   1.000
_cell.length_b   1.000
_cell.length_c   1.000
_cell.angle_alpha   90.00
_cell.angle_beta   90.00
_cell.angle_gamma   90.00
#
_symmetry.space_group_name_H-M   'P 1'
#
loop_
_entity.id
_entity.type
_entity.pdbx_description
1 polymer ?
#
loop_
_entity_poly.entity_id
_entity_poly.type
_entity_poly.pdbx_seq_one_letter_code
_entity_poly.pdbx_strand_id
1 'polypeptide(L)'
;MKLHEIKGVSAIELNISCPNVSKGGLAFGTDPEVVYSLVKACRKRTWKPLFVKLTPNVTDITTIAVAAEKAGADAITCINTFRGTLYDAQKDEFLLGNVIGGVSGPAIKPMALLAVYECSKKVSIPIIGVGGIYNEDDVFEFLKLGASLVQLGTVIFREPDIPVRIIESIEGKLK
;
A
#
# COMPACT_ATOMS: atom_id res chain seq x y z
N MET A 1 7.86 22.90 -7.81
CA MET A 1 9.02 22.14 -7.31
C MET A 1 9.08 20.79 -8.01
N LYS A 2 10.24 20.38 -8.53
CA LYS A 2 10.42 19.08 -9.21
C LYS A 2 10.98 18.08 -8.20
N LEU A 3 10.22 17.02 -7.89
CA LEU A 3 10.58 16.03 -6.84
C LEU A 3 11.90 15.29 -7.12
N HIS A 4 12.34 15.24 -8.38
CA HIS A 4 13.58 14.57 -8.76
C HIS A 4 14.86 15.33 -8.38
N GLU A 5 14.77 16.62 -8.06
CA GLU A 5 15.94 17.45 -7.72
C GLU A 5 16.34 17.30 -6.23
N ILE A 6 15.52 16.63 -5.42
CA ILE A 6 15.77 16.43 -3.99
C ILE A 6 16.85 15.35 -3.80
N LYS A 7 18.02 15.74 -3.26
CA LYS A 7 19.10 14.80 -2.92
C LYS A 7 18.66 13.85 -1.79
N GLY A 8 19.12 12.61 -1.81
CA GLY A 8 18.82 11.60 -0.78
C GLY A 8 17.50 10.83 -0.93
N VAL A 9 16.61 11.26 -1.84
CA VAL A 9 15.36 10.53 -2.16
C VAL A 9 15.60 9.58 -3.33
N SER A 10 15.58 8.27 -3.09
CA SER A 10 15.82 7.24 -4.12
C SER A 10 14.58 6.91 -4.96
N ALA A 11 13.38 6.99 -4.38
CA ALA A 11 12.11 6.69 -5.03
C ALA A 11 10.98 7.55 -4.44
N ILE A 12 9.85 7.61 -5.13
CA ILE A 12 8.63 8.29 -4.68
C ILE A 12 7.51 7.28 -4.63
N GLU A 13 6.83 7.14 -3.50
CA GLU A 13 5.60 6.36 -3.38
C GLU A 13 4.39 7.31 -3.35
N LEU A 14 3.57 7.26 -4.39
CA LEU A 14 2.36 8.07 -4.52
C LEU A 14 1.21 7.39 -3.76
N ASN A 15 0.80 8.01 -2.65
CA ASN A 15 -0.40 7.61 -1.92
C ASN A 15 -1.66 8.15 -2.61
N ILE A 16 -2.43 7.25 -3.24
CA ILE A 16 -3.68 7.58 -3.93
C ILE A 16 -4.94 7.26 -3.12
N SER A 17 -4.79 6.95 -1.82
CA SER A 17 -5.90 6.54 -0.94
C SER A 17 -6.50 7.70 -0.11
N CYS A 18 -5.91 8.89 -0.17
CA CYS A 18 -6.30 10.00 0.71
C CYS A 18 -7.63 10.65 0.26
N PRO A 19 -8.65 10.70 1.13
CA PRO A 19 -9.97 11.25 0.80
C PRO A 19 -10.04 12.79 0.82
N ASN A 20 -8.92 13.48 1.05
CA ASN A 20 -8.89 14.80 1.67
C ASN A 20 -8.94 15.98 0.69
N VAL A 21 -9.84 15.93 -0.29
CA VAL A 21 -10.22 17.14 -1.05
C VAL A 21 -11.72 17.33 -1.00
N SER A 22 -12.13 18.57 -0.71
CA SER A 22 -13.49 19.11 -0.70
C SER A 22 -14.28 18.96 -2.01
N LYS A 23 -13.73 18.19 -2.97
CA LYS A 23 -14.32 17.76 -4.24
C LYS A 23 -14.26 16.24 -4.45
N GLY A 24 -14.46 15.44 -3.39
CA GLY A 24 -14.64 13.99 -3.51
C GLY A 24 -13.35 13.15 -3.52
N GLY A 25 -12.36 13.48 -2.68
CA GLY A 25 -11.02 12.86 -2.69
C GLY A 25 -10.93 11.35 -2.51
N LEU A 26 -12.01 10.66 -2.13
CA LEU A 26 -12.06 9.19 -2.21
C LEU A 26 -11.87 8.68 -3.66
N ALA A 27 -12.15 9.54 -4.66
CA ALA A 27 -12.17 9.21 -6.07
C ALA A 27 -10.79 8.92 -6.70
N PHE A 28 -9.68 9.38 -6.12
CA PHE A 28 -8.39 9.27 -6.82
C PHE A 28 -7.90 7.85 -6.98
N GLY A 29 -8.14 6.98 -5.99
CA GLY A 29 -7.64 5.61 -5.99
C GLY A 29 -8.68 4.55 -6.35
N THR A 30 -9.93 4.96 -6.58
CA THR A 30 -11.05 4.04 -6.80
C THR A 30 -11.55 4.02 -8.24
N ASP A 31 -11.12 4.98 -9.06
CA ASP A 31 -11.47 5.08 -10.47
C ASP A 31 -10.20 4.90 -11.34
N PRO A 32 -10.12 3.84 -12.17
CA PRO A 32 -8.97 3.59 -13.05
C PRO A 32 -8.56 4.78 -13.94
N GLU A 33 -9.52 5.54 -14.48
CA GLU A 33 -9.22 6.67 -15.39
C GLU A 33 -8.63 7.86 -14.63
N VAL A 34 -9.11 8.08 -13.42
CA VAL A 34 -8.57 9.10 -12.51
C VAL A 34 -7.16 8.70 -12.07
N VAL A 35 -6.94 7.44 -11.70
CA VAL A 35 -5.62 6.90 -11.36
C VAL A 35 -4.66 7.06 -12.52
N TYR A 36 -5.07 6.68 -13.73
CA TYR A 36 -4.25 6.82 -14.92
C TYR A 36 -3.80 8.27 -15.12
N SER A 37 -4.76 9.20 -15.09
CA SER A 37 -4.52 10.62 -15.31
C SER A 37 -3.59 11.22 -14.24
N LEU A 38 -3.80 10.85 -12.97
CA LEU A 38 -2.99 11.29 -11.85
C LEU A 38 -1.55 10.78 -11.96
N VAL A 39 -1.37 9.48 -12.14
CA VAL A 39 -0.05 8.85 -12.26
C VAL A 39 0.69 9.39 -13.48
N LYS A 40 0.01 9.57 -14.62
CA LYS A 40 0.60 10.14 -15.83
C LYS A 40 1.07 11.58 -15.60
N ALA A 41 0.30 12.37 -14.86
CA ALA A 41 0.69 13.73 -14.49
C ALA A 41 1.91 13.74 -13.56
N CYS A 42 1.95 12.87 -12.55
CA CYS A 42 3.10 12.71 -11.64
C CYS A 42 4.35 12.23 -12.38
N ARG A 43 4.22 11.25 -13.28
CA ARG A 43 5.31 10.71 -14.10
C ARG A 43 6.00 11.79 -14.92
N LYS A 44 5.26 12.74 -15.47
CA LYS A 44 5.82 13.89 -16.22
C LYS A 44 6.68 14.84 -15.37
N ARG A 45 6.64 14.74 -14.03
CA ARG A 45 7.32 15.65 -13.09
C ARG A 45 8.58 15.05 -12.46
N THR A 46 8.84 13.77 -12.67
CA THR A 46 10.00 13.07 -12.08
C THR A 46 10.51 12.03 -13.07
N TRP A 47 11.80 11.73 -13.02
CA TRP A 47 12.41 10.56 -13.67
C TRP A 47 12.82 9.48 -12.66
N LYS A 48 12.72 9.78 -11.36
CA LYS A 48 12.99 8.79 -10.29
C LYS A 48 11.94 7.68 -10.30
N PRO A 49 12.26 6.48 -9.77
CA PRO A 49 11.29 5.43 -9.55
C PRO A 49 10.02 5.95 -8.87
N LEU A 50 8.86 5.68 -9.49
CA LEU A 50 7.55 6.13 -9.05
C LEU A 50 6.69 4.90 -8.73
N PHE A 51 6.46 4.68 -7.45
CA PHE A 51 5.59 3.63 -6.94
C PHE A 51 4.19 4.18 -6.70
N VAL A 52 3.15 3.37 -6.83
CA VAL A 52 1.77 3.79 -6.57
C VAL A 52 1.15 2.89 -5.51
N LYS A 53 0.74 3.48 -4.37
CA LYS A 53 0.17 2.74 -3.24
C LYS A 53 -1.33 2.64 -3.34
N LEU A 54 -1.81 1.44 -3.62
CA LEU A 54 -3.20 1.16 -3.97
C LEU A 54 -4.09 1.12 -2.72
N THR A 55 -5.30 1.66 -2.85
CA THR A 55 -6.34 1.48 -1.83
C THR A 55 -7.01 0.11 -2.02
N PRO A 56 -7.28 -0.64 -0.94
CA PRO A 56 -8.04 -1.88 -1.04
C PRO A 56 -9.56 -1.65 -1.08
N ASN A 57 -10.03 -0.40 -0.93
CA ASN A 57 -11.44 -0.05 -0.81
C ASN A 57 -12.09 0.11 -2.19
N VAL A 58 -11.97 -0.92 -3.03
CA VAL A 58 -12.47 -1.00 -4.41
C VAL A 58 -13.04 -2.38 -4.67
N THR A 59 -13.91 -2.50 -5.67
CA THR A 59 -14.50 -3.80 -6.06
C THR A 59 -13.46 -4.73 -6.67
N ASP A 60 -12.58 -4.21 -7.53
CA ASP A 60 -11.50 -4.97 -8.17
C ASP A 60 -10.23 -4.12 -8.20
N ILE A 61 -9.28 -4.45 -7.32
CA ILE A 61 -8.01 -3.73 -7.19
C ILE A 61 -7.11 -3.89 -8.41
N THR A 62 -7.30 -4.95 -9.21
CA THR A 62 -6.47 -5.21 -10.38
C THR A 62 -6.70 -4.18 -11.49
N THR A 63 -7.93 -3.64 -11.60
CA THR A 63 -8.23 -2.55 -12.54
C THR A 63 -7.43 -1.29 -12.24
N ILE A 64 -7.25 -1.00 -10.95
CA ILE A 64 -6.47 0.14 -10.45
C ILE A 64 -4.97 -0.09 -10.69
N ALA A 65 -4.48 -1.30 -10.41
CA ALA A 65 -3.10 -1.69 -10.64
C ALA A 65 -2.70 -1.54 -12.12
N VAL A 66 -3.53 -2.06 -13.03
CA VAL A 66 -3.32 -1.96 -14.49
C VAL A 66 -3.34 -0.51 -14.96
N ALA A 67 -4.22 0.33 -14.42
CA ALA A 67 -4.25 1.75 -14.74
C ALA A 67 -2.98 2.47 -14.31
N ALA A 68 -2.47 2.19 -13.10
CA ALA A 68 -1.22 2.75 -12.60
C ALA A 68 -0.03 2.35 -13.48
N GLU A 69 0.06 1.06 -13.85
CA GLU A 69 1.11 0.55 -14.76
C GLU A 69 1.07 1.26 -16.12
N LYS A 70 -0.10 1.30 -16.78
CA LYS A 70 -0.26 1.96 -18.09
C LYS A 70 0.08 3.46 -18.06
N ALA A 71 -0.09 4.11 -16.92
CA ALA A 71 0.24 5.52 -16.73
C ALA A 71 1.74 5.78 -16.51
N GLY A 72 2.53 4.73 -16.26
CA GLY A 72 3.99 4.78 -16.11
C GLY A 72 4.47 4.66 -14.66
N ALA A 73 3.72 3.98 -13.79
CA ALA A 73 4.25 3.52 -12.50
C ALA A 73 5.38 2.51 -12.74
N ASP A 74 6.46 2.60 -11.95
CA ASP A 74 7.58 1.66 -11.99
C ASP A 74 7.36 0.46 -11.06
N ALA A 75 6.49 0.60 -10.06
CA ALA A 75 6.02 -0.46 -9.17
C ALA A 75 4.67 -0.08 -8.55
N ILE A 76 3.98 -1.05 -7.95
CA ILE A 76 2.79 -0.80 -7.11
C ILE A 76 3.02 -1.30 -5.70
N THR A 77 2.36 -0.66 -4.74
CA THR A 77 2.35 -1.10 -3.34
C THR A 77 0.93 -1.56 -2.98
N CYS A 78 0.80 -2.81 -2.57
CA CYS A 78 -0.47 -3.46 -2.22
C CYS A 78 -0.41 -3.92 -0.75
N ILE A 79 -1.14 -3.34 0.19
CA ILE A 79 -2.25 -2.38 0.10
C ILE A 79 -2.18 -1.25 1.14
N ASN A 80 -2.95 -0.19 0.95
CA ASN A 80 -3.28 0.75 2.03
C ASN A 80 -4.32 0.14 3.01
N THR A 81 -4.79 0.93 3.98
CA THR A 81 -5.74 0.46 5.00
C THR A 81 -7.16 0.29 4.48
N PHE A 82 -7.91 -0.66 5.05
CA PHE A 82 -9.36 -0.74 4.89
C PHE A 82 -10.07 0.35 5.69
N ARG A 83 -11.24 0.80 5.25
CA ARG A 83 -12.06 1.73 6.04
C ARG A 83 -12.77 0.99 7.17
N GLY A 84 -12.79 1.59 8.36
CA GLY A 84 -13.52 1.07 9.50
C GLY A 84 -13.84 2.15 10.54
N THR A 85 -14.53 1.75 11.59
CA THR A 85 -14.90 2.61 12.72
C THR A 85 -14.92 1.81 14.02
N LEU A 86 -15.03 2.52 15.14
CA LEU A 86 -15.23 1.95 16.47
C LEU A 86 -16.35 2.74 17.16
N TYR A 87 -17.32 2.03 17.72
CA TYR A 87 -18.46 2.59 18.45
C TYR A 87 -18.46 2.07 19.88
N ASP A 88 -18.57 2.97 20.86
CA ASP A 88 -18.77 2.62 22.25
C ASP A 88 -20.27 2.66 22.56
N ALA A 89 -20.88 1.49 22.68
CA ALA A 89 -22.31 1.36 22.93
C ALA A 89 -22.72 1.80 24.35
N GLN A 90 -21.80 1.89 25.31
CA GLN A 90 -22.10 2.38 26.66
C GLN A 90 -22.12 3.90 26.71
N LYS A 91 -21.26 4.54 25.94
CA LYS A 91 -21.18 6.01 25.82
C LYS A 91 -22.04 6.58 24.69
N ASP A 92 -22.56 5.71 23.83
CA ASP A 92 -23.35 6.07 22.65
C ASP A 92 -22.60 7.03 21.71
N GLU A 93 -21.31 6.77 21.48
CA GLU A 93 -20.46 7.63 20.67
C GLU A 93 -19.43 6.85 19.82
N PHE A 94 -18.99 7.47 18.73
CA PHE A 94 -17.85 6.98 17.96
C PHE A 94 -16.55 7.29 18.69
N LEU A 95 -15.66 6.30 18.79
CA LEU A 95 -14.35 6.46 19.45
C LEU A 95 -13.31 7.19 18.60
N LEU A 96 -13.53 7.27 17.29
CA LEU A 96 -12.65 8.00 16.38
C LEU A 96 -13.20 9.41 16.16
N GLY A 97 -12.37 10.44 16.36
CA GLY A 97 -12.79 11.84 16.16
C GLY A 97 -13.25 12.16 14.73
N ASN A 98 -12.78 11.39 13.74
CA ASN A 98 -13.22 11.50 12.34
C ASN A 98 -14.33 10.49 11.95
N VAL A 99 -14.90 9.75 12.93
CA VAL A 99 -15.81 8.61 12.78
C VAL A 99 -15.20 7.43 12.02
N ILE A 100 -14.66 7.66 10.83
CA ILE A 100 -14.04 6.69 9.96
C ILE A 100 -12.51 6.81 10.06
N GLY A 101 -11.86 5.66 10.23
CA GLY A 101 -10.42 5.51 10.22
C GLY A 101 -9.95 4.36 9.32
N GLY A 102 -8.64 4.13 9.34
CA GLY A 102 -8.00 3.02 8.64
C GLY A 102 -7.80 1.82 9.55
N VAL A 103 -8.26 0.64 9.11
CA VAL A 103 -7.98 -0.66 9.73
C VAL A 103 -6.69 -1.21 9.12
N SER A 104 -5.75 -1.56 10.00
CA SER A 104 -4.43 -2.11 9.65
C SER A 104 -4.07 -3.26 10.60
N GLY A 105 -2.85 -3.78 10.51
CA GLY A 105 -2.37 -4.87 11.34
C GLY A 105 -2.79 -6.26 10.85
N PRO A 106 -2.53 -7.31 11.64
CA PRO A 106 -2.71 -8.71 11.22
C PRO A 106 -4.12 -9.03 10.71
N ALA A 107 -5.13 -8.32 11.21
CA ALA A 107 -6.52 -8.47 10.79
C ALA A 107 -6.74 -8.28 9.28
N ILE A 108 -5.91 -7.48 8.60
CA ILE A 108 -6.04 -7.23 7.17
C ILE A 108 -5.14 -8.11 6.29
N LYS A 109 -4.28 -8.95 6.89
CA LYS A 109 -3.29 -9.77 6.17
C LYS A 109 -3.92 -10.65 5.08
N PRO A 110 -5.01 -11.41 5.34
CA PRO A 110 -5.59 -12.29 4.30
C PRO A 110 -6.01 -11.53 3.04
N MET A 111 -6.57 -10.34 3.19
CA MET A 111 -7.00 -9.50 2.07
C MET A 111 -5.80 -8.86 1.35
N ALA A 112 -4.74 -8.49 2.09
CA ALA A 112 -3.50 -7.99 1.50
C ALA A 112 -2.78 -9.05 0.65
N LEU A 113 -2.71 -10.30 1.15
CA LEU A 113 -2.16 -11.44 0.41
C LEU A 113 -2.94 -11.70 -0.89
N LEU A 114 -4.28 -11.69 -0.81
CA LEU A 114 -5.14 -11.86 -1.99
C LEU A 114 -4.90 -10.75 -3.03
N ALA A 115 -4.86 -9.49 -2.59
CA ALA A 115 -4.61 -8.35 -3.47
C ALA A 115 -3.24 -8.45 -4.19
N VAL A 116 -2.19 -8.86 -3.47
CA VAL A 116 -0.87 -9.09 -4.07
C VAL A 116 -0.93 -10.20 -5.11
N TYR A 117 -1.55 -11.33 -4.77
CA TYR A 117 -1.69 -12.46 -5.68
C TYR A 117 -2.44 -12.06 -6.96
N GLU A 118 -3.61 -11.44 -6.85
CA GLU A 118 -4.43 -11.03 -8.00
C GLU A 118 -3.70 -10.01 -8.88
N CYS A 119 -3.10 -8.99 -8.28
CA CYS A 119 -2.32 -7.99 -9.03
C CYS A 119 -1.11 -8.62 -9.72
N SER A 120 -0.43 -9.58 -9.10
CA SER A 120 0.73 -10.28 -9.70
C SER A 120 0.40 -11.01 -11.01
N LYS A 121 -0.89 -11.34 -11.24
CA LYS A 121 -1.37 -11.98 -12.47
C LYS A 121 -1.79 -10.98 -13.55
N LYS A 122 -1.84 -9.69 -13.22
CA LYS A 122 -2.45 -8.64 -14.05
C LYS A 122 -1.49 -7.53 -14.46
N VAL A 123 -0.44 -7.29 -13.68
CA VAL A 123 0.62 -6.33 -14.00
C VAL A 123 1.96 -7.04 -14.22
N SER A 124 2.85 -6.40 -14.98
CA SER A 124 4.22 -6.88 -15.23
C SER A 124 5.27 -6.15 -14.37
N ILE A 125 4.92 -4.97 -13.82
CA ILE A 125 5.78 -4.22 -12.91
C ILE A 125 5.86 -4.87 -11.51
N PRO A 126 6.97 -4.68 -10.76
CA PRO A 126 7.14 -5.20 -9.41
C PRO A 126 6.04 -4.78 -8.43
N ILE A 127 5.74 -5.66 -7.47
CA ILE A 127 4.76 -5.43 -6.40
C ILE A 127 5.49 -5.35 -5.05
N ILE A 128 5.17 -4.32 -4.27
CA ILE A 128 5.58 -4.18 -2.87
C ILE A 128 4.40 -4.60 -1.99
N GLY A 129 4.53 -5.72 -1.28
CA GLY A 129 3.50 -6.25 -0.39
C GLY A 129 3.47 -5.54 0.98
N VAL A 130 2.29 -5.19 1.47
CA VAL A 130 2.12 -4.57 2.79
C VAL A 130 0.70 -4.81 3.32
N GLY A 131 0.61 -5.11 4.61
CA GLY A 131 -0.66 -5.31 5.30
C GLY A 131 -0.58 -6.47 6.27
N GLY A 132 -0.44 -6.18 7.56
CA GLY A 132 -0.50 -7.19 8.61
C GLY A 132 0.68 -8.16 8.71
N ILE A 133 1.81 -7.85 8.05
CA ILE A 133 3.08 -8.57 8.22
C ILE A 133 3.59 -8.37 9.64
N TYR A 134 3.82 -9.46 10.36
CA TYR A 134 4.28 -9.48 11.74
C TYR A 134 5.59 -10.26 11.90
N ASN A 135 5.82 -11.32 11.12
CA ASN A 135 7.01 -12.16 11.26
C ASN A 135 7.63 -12.52 9.89
N GLU A 136 8.72 -13.29 9.91
CA GLU A 136 9.43 -13.72 8.72
C GLU A 136 8.62 -14.67 7.83
N ASP A 137 7.73 -15.49 8.40
CA ASP A 137 6.89 -16.41 7.63
C ASP A 137 5.87 -15.61 6.81
N ASP A 138 5.30 -14.55 7.38
CA ASP A 138 4.45 -13.60 6.66
C ASP A 138 5.22 -12.98 5.48
N VAL A 139 6.49 -12.59 5.67
CA VAL A 139 7.32 -12.07 4.56
C VAL A 139 7.41 -13.09 3.42
N PHE A 140 7.69 -14.36 3.74
CA PHE A 140 7.74 -15.41 2.72
C PHE A 140 6.39 -15.67 2.04
N GLU A 141 5.26 -15.56 2.76
CA GLU A 141 3.93 -15.64 2.17
C GLU A 141 3.75 -14.58 1.07
N PHE A 142 4.07 -13.31 1.37
CA PHE A 142 3.97 -12.22 0.40
C PHE A 142 4.88 -12.43 -0.82
N LEU A 143 6.14 -12.84 -0.59
CA LEU A 143 7.08 -13.10 -1.67
C LEU A 143 6.61 -14.25 -2.58
N LYS A 144 6.09 -15.35 -2.00
CA LYS A 144 5.55 -16.50 -2.76
C LYS A 144 4.33 -16.14 -3.60
N LEU A 145 3.54 -15.16 -3.16
CA LEU A 145 2.35 -14.69 -3.89
C LEU A 145 2.65 -13.63 -4.96
N GLY A 146 3.92 -13.25 -5.14
CA GLY A 146 4.36 -12.38 -6.23
C GLY A 146 4.82 -10.98 -5.81
N ALA A 147 4.95 -10.71 -4.51
CA ALA A 147 5.65 -9.51 -4.08
C ALA A 147 7.15 -9.63 -4.36
N SER A 148 7.77 -8.54 -4.80
CA SER A 148 9.23 -8.42 -4.95
C SER A 148 9.88 -7.82 -3.71
N LEU A 149 9.14 -7.01 -2.96
CA LEU A 149 9.54 -6.38 -1.70
C LEU A 149 8.36 -6.39 -0.72
N VAL A 150 8.63 -6.14 0.56
CA VAL A 150 7.60 -6.00 1.59
C VAL A 150 7.79 -4.73 2.42
N GLN A 151 6.71 -4.16 2.96
CA GLN A 151 6.75 -3.11 3.97
C GLN A 151 6.12 -3.58 5.28
N LEU A 152 6.71 -3.16 6.40
CA LEU A 152 6.17 -3.34 7.74
C LEU A 152 5.64 -2.01 8.25
N GLY A 153 4.45 -2.04 8.85
CA GLY A 153 3.76 -0.85 9.36
C GLY A 153 3.35 -1.02 10.81
N THR A 154 2.13 -1.52 11.03
CA THR A 154 1.49 -1.60 12.36
C THR A 154 2.35 -2.28 13.42
N VAL A 155 3.11 -3.32 13.05
CA VAL A 155 3.92 -4.09 14.00
C VAL A 155 5.05 -3.26 14.63
N ILE A 156 5.56 -2.25 13.93
CA ILE A 156 6.64 -1.37 14.42
C ILE A 156 6.18 -0.55 15.63
N PHE A 157 4.88 -0.26 15.76
CA PHE A 157 4.35 0.41 16.95
C PHE A 157 4.39 -0.46 18.21
N ARG A 158 4.51 -1.78 18.06
CA ARG A 158 4.62 -2.74 19.15
C ARG A 158 6.06 -3.18 19.38
N GLU A 159 6.78 -3.48 18.31
CA GLU A 159 8.16 -3.99 18.31
C GLU A 159 9.01 -3.17 17.32
N PRO A 160 9.64 -2.07 17.77
CA PRO A 160 10.37 -1.16 16.88
C PRO A 160 11.57 -1.80 16.16
N ASP A 161 12.18 -2.82 16.77
CA ASP A 161 13.35 -3.56 16.27
C ASP A 161 12.97 -4.73 15.35
N ILE A 162 11.68 -5.01 15.16
CA ILE A 162 11.23 -6.19 14.41
C ILE A 162 11.78 -6.29 12.97
N PRO A 163 11.99 -5.20 12.21
CA PRO A 163 12.57 -5.32 10.87
C PRO A 163 13.97 -5.94 10.91
N VAL A 164 14.78 -5.59 11.91
CA VAL A 164 16.14 -6.13 12.07
C VAL A 164 16.08 -7.62 12.38
N ARG A 165 15.23 -8.03 13.33
CA ARG A 165 15.05 -9.43 13.71
C ARG A 165 14.56 -10.30 12.56
N ILE A 166 13.64 -9.79 11.74
CA ILE A 166 13.16 -10.49 10.54
C ILE A 166 14.28 -10.66 9.52
N ILE A 167 15.08 -9.62 9.28
CA ILE A 167 16.24 -9.71 8.38
C ILE A 167 17.22 -10.77 8.87
N GLU A 168 17.60 -10.75 10.14
CA GLU A 168 18.50 -11.74 10.74
C GLU A 168 17.96 -13.18 10.65
N SER A 169 16.66 -13.37 10.91
CA SER A 169 15.99 -14.68 10.78
C SER A 169 16.01 -15.18 9.33
N ILE A 170 15.70 -14.31 8.36
CA ILE A 170 15.73 -14.65 6.93
C ILE A 170 17.14 -14.99 6.48
N GLU A 171 18.15 -14.19 6.83
CA GLU A 171 19.56 -14.46 6.50
C GLU A 171 20.04 -15.77 7.10
N GLY A 172 19.59 -16.12 8.31
CA GLY A 172 19.87 -17.40 8.94
C GLY A 172 19.26 -18.59 8.19
N LYS A 173 18.05 -18.45 7.65
CA LYS A 173 17.36 -19.51 6.86
C LYS A 173 17.91 -19.68 5.44
N LEU A 174 18.66 -18.69 4.92
CA LEU A 174 19.23 -18.71 3.57
C LEU A 174 20.67 -19.25 3.51
N LYS A 175 21.32 -19.45 4.65
CA LYS A 175 22.64 -20.09 4.77
C LYS A 175 22.49 -21.61 4.87
#